data_AF-A0A7V6HI50-F1
#
_entry.id   AF-A0A7V6HI50-F1
#
_cell.length_a   1.000
_cell.length_b   1.000
_cell.length_c   1.000
_cell.angle_alpha   90.00
_cell.angle_beta   90.00
_cell.angle_gamma   90.00
#
_symmetry.space_group_name_H-M   'P 1'
#
loop_
_entity.id
_entity.type
_entity.pdbx_description
1 polymer ?
#
loop_
_entity_poly.entity_id
_entity_poly.type
_entity_poly.pdbx_seq_one_letter_code
_entity_poly.pdbx_strand_id
1 'polypeptide(L)'
;MAKVLRVLVIIILILSAVSLFFAHKLFEKRELLTKRNSVLEETLIKVAKTIEGQDPAEADAPSVMKDTSEVSDRELTNPEKQAMLEGYPIKLEQQNLPTLDFGNTEKRLQLRCLYRVDGEGNYILNPVDNKPDTKGPGTMQELMDQLFDRAKAQQASLNKTRAELSKMRDQFTASIDEINKLKTDGRAAKVELKGEKEKVATLTTEKTALETSVTRLTAEKRELTAELADAKNTIETLNEDKVNLTDDLAKLREQNEDLKKRLSGQGSRPGAVAPAQGMATAPTAGDKGKIIEANDELKFAIIELSDDAIAELLGPERQNALPQLEMNVRRTGRQSAAGEFVTRIKLRQAVRGKNFVVADILNDWQQAPVEKGDVVFF
;
A
#
# COMPACT_ATOMS: atom_id res chain seq x y z
N MET A 1 95.84 34.15 81.97
CA MET A 1 94.46 33.62 81.97
C MET A 1 93.45 34.50 81.23
N ALA A 2 93.37 35.81 81.47
CA ALA A 2 92.39 36.70 80.82
C ALA A 2 92.42 36.74 79.27
N LYS A 3 93.59 36.63 78.63
CA LYS A 3 93.72 36.63 77.16
C LYS A 3 93.14 35.36 76.51
N VAL A 4 93.36 34.20 77.12
CA VAL A 4 92.84 32.91 76.64
C VAL A 4 91.31 32.86 76.77
N LEU A 5 90.77 33.39 77.88
CA LEU A 5 89.33 33.50 78.08
C LEU A 5 88.66 34.37 77.00
N ARG A 6 89.26 35.51 76.61
CA ARG A 6 88.73 36.36 75.53
C ARG A 6 88.67 35.64 74.18
N VAL A 7 89.72 34.89 73.83
CA VAL A 7 89.74 34.11 72.58
C VAL A 7 88.64 33.04 72.59
N LEU A 8 88.46 32.35 73.72
CA LEU A 8 87.44 31.32 73.88
C LEU A 8 86.01 31.90 73.80
N VAL A 9 85.77 33.07 74.39
CA VAL A 9 84.49 33.79 74.28
C VAL A 9 84.19 34.18 72.82
N ILE A 10 85.19 34.66 72.07
CA ILE A 10 85.02 34.99 70.65
C ILE A 10 84.68 33.74 69.83
N ILE A 11 85.36 32.61 70.08
CA ILE A 11 85.07 31.33 69.40
C ILE A 11 83.64 30.85 69.70
N ILE A 12 83.20 30.90 70.96
CA ILE A 12 81.82 30.53 71.35
C ILE A 12 80.81 31.46 70.67
N LEU A 13 81.10 32.75 70.55
CA LEU A 13 80.21 33.71 69.88
C LEU A 13 80.10 33.42 68.38
N ILE A 14 81.21 33.09 67.71
CA ILE A 14 81.21 32.67 66.31
C ILE A 14 80.42 31.36 66.15
N LEU A 15 80.65 30.35 67.00
CA LEU A 15 79.90 29.08 66.95
C LEU A 15 78.40 29.29 67.21
N SER A 16 78.04 30.20 68.11
CA SER A 16 76.63 30.56 68.38
C SER A 16 75.98 31.22 67.16
N ALA A 17 76.69 32.14 66.49
CA ALA A 17 76.21 32.77 65.26
C ALA A 17 76.05 31.76 64.11
N VAL A 18 77.00 30.84 63.95
CA VAL A 18 76.93 29.75 62.97
C VAL A 18 75.77 28.79 63.28
N SER A 19 75.57 28.44 64.55
CA SER A 19 74.43 27.62 64.99
C SER A 19 73.09 28.32 64.71
N LEU A 20 72.99 29.62 64.95
CA LEU A 20 71.79 30.40 64.66
C LEU A 20 71.48 30.42 63.15
N PHE A 21 72.51 30.59 62.32
CA PHE A 21 72.37 30.53 60.86
C PHE A 21 71.88 29.16 60.39
N PHE A 22 72.44 28.06 60.90
CA PHE A 22 71.98 26.71 60.58
C PHE A 22 70.55 26.47 61.07
N ALA A 23 70.19 26.94 62.26
CA ALA A 23 68.82 26.85 62.78
C ALA A 23 67.83 27.59 61.86
N HIS A 24 68.17 28.79 61.41
CA HIS A 24 67.35 29.55 60.47
C HIS A 24 67.19 28.82 59.12
N LYS A 25 68.28 28.30 58.54
CA LYS A 25 68.24 27.53 57.29
C LYS A 25 67.44 26.23 57.43
N LEU A 26 67.50 25.57 58.58
CA LEU A 26 66.73 24.36 58.86
C LEU A 26 65.24 24.69 59.02
N PHE A 27 64.90 25.82 59.64
CA PHE A 27 63.53 26.32 59.73
C PHE A 27 62.95 26.64 58.35
N GLU A 28 63.68 27.37 57.50
CA GLU A 28 63.27 27.66 56.11
C GLU A 28 62.99 26.36 55.34
N LYS A 29 63.86 25.35 55.46
CA LYS A 29 63.66 24.04 54.81
C LYS A 29 62.45 23.30 55.35
N ARG A 30 62.23 23.32 56.67
CA ARG A 30 61.07 22.67 57.30
C ARG A 30 59.77 23.33 56.85
N GLU A 31 59.72 24.65 56.80
CA GLU A 31 58.55 25.39 56.34
C GLU A 31 58.26 25.10 54.86
N LEU A 32 59.30 25.10 54.02
CA LEU A 32 59.17 24.76 52.60
C LEU A 32 58.61 23.35 52.39
N LEU A 33 59.13 22.35 53.12
CA LEU A 33 58.64 20.96 53.05
C LEU A 33 57.19 20.84 53.54
N THR A 34 56.83 21.58 54.59
CA THR A 34 55.46 21.60 55.13
C THR A 34 54.49 22.17 54.10
N LYS A 35 54.84 23.30 53.46
CA LYS A 35 54.03 23.91 52.39
C LYS A 35 53.90 22.98 51.18
N ARG A 36 54.98 22.32 50.75
CA ARG A 36 54.96 21.33 49.66
C ARG A 36 54.04 20.15 49.98
N ASN A 37 54.13 19.59 51.19
CA ASN A 37 53.26 18.49 51.62
C ASN A 37 51.80 18.93 51.69
N SER A 38 51.51 20.14 52.17
CA SER A 38 50.13 20.66 52.17
C SER A 38 49.56 20.81 50.76
N VAL A 39 50.35 21.32 49.81
CA VAL A 39 49.93 21.43 48.40
C VAL A 39 49.73 20.05 47.78
N LEU A 40 50.60 19.08 48.10
CA LEU A 40 50.50 17.71 47.64
C LEU A 40 49.22 17.04 48.18
N GLU A 41 48.97 17.16 49.48
CA GLU A 41 47.77 16.67 50.16
C GLU A 41 46.50 17.22 49.48
N GLU A 42 46.40 18.56 49.33
CA GLU A 42 45.24 19.20 48.72
C GLU A 42 45.07 18.82 47.24
N THR A 43 46.17 18.68 46.50
CA THR A 43 46.11 18.24 45.10
C THR A 43 45.62 16.79 45.00
N LEU A 44 46.11 15.89 45.85
CA LEU A 44 45.68 14.51 45.86
C LEU A 44 44.21 14.36 46.25
N ILE A 45 43.73 15.14 47.22
CA ILE A 45 42.31 15.17 47.58
C ILE A 45 41.46 15.64 46.39
N LYS A 46 41.91 16.66 45.66
CA LYS A 46 41.20 17.13 44.47
C LYS A 46 41.17 16.08 43.37
N VAL A 47 42.29 15.41 43.09
CA VAL A 47 42.35 14.36 42.07
C VAL A 47 41.51 13.15 42.48
N ALA A 48 41.57 12.71 43.74
CA ALA A 48 40.76 11.61 44.25
C ALA A 48 39.26 11.80 44.01
N LYS A 49 38.76 13.03 44.22
CA LYS A 49 37.35 13.38 43.95
C LYS A 49 36.93 13.28 42.49
N THR A 50 37.88 13.15 41.55
CA THR A 50 37.59 12.95 40.12
C THR A 50 37.65 11.49 39.68
N ILE A 51 38.12 10.60 40.56
CA ILE A 51 38.32 9.19 40.26
C ILE A 51 37.23 8.36 40.94
N GLU A 52 36.60 7.46 40.18
CA GLU A 52 35.55 6.58 40.67
C GLU A 52 36.08 5.64 41.76
N GLY A 53 35.37 5.57 42.89
CA GLY A 53 35.77 4.79 44.06
C GLY A 53 35.38 3.32 43.98
N GLN A 54 34.51 2.96 43.03
CA GLN A 54 33.97 1.62 42.84
C GLN A 54 33.64 1.38 41.36
N ASP A 55 33.60 0.10 40.98
CA ASP A 55 33.18 -0.31 39.65
C ASP A 55 31.66 -0.18 39.50
N PRO A 56 31.14 0.07 38.28
CA PRO A 56 29.71 0.11 38.03
C PRO A 56 29.05 -1.24 38.34
N ALA A 57 27.84 -1.20 38.87
CA ALA A 57 27.08 -2.39 39.20
C ALA A 57 26.73 -3.19 37.94
N GLU A 58 26.63 -4.51 38.05
CA GLU A 58 26.15 -5.32 36.95
C GLU A 58 24.66 -5.09 36.73
N ALA A 59 24.27 -4.97 35.46
CA ALA A 59 22.91 -4.78 35.03
C ALA A 59 22.69 -5.51 33.71
N ASP A 60 21.49 -6.03 33.52
CA ASP A 60 21.11 -6.71 32.29
C ASP A 60 20.81 -5.69 31.19
N ALA A 61 21.35 -5.93 30.00
CA ALA A 61 21.06 -5.10 28.85
C ALA A 61 19.59 -5.30 28.41
N PRO A 62 18.91 -4.22 27.94
CA PRO A 62 17.57 -4.34 27.41
C PRO A 62 17.55 -5.24 26.17
N SER A 63 16.52 -6.07 26.07
CA SER A 63 16.30 -6.93 24.90
C SER A 63 15.77 -6.09 23.74
N VAL A 64 16.65 -5.77 22.80
CA VAL A 64 16.30 -5.08 21.56
C VAL A 64 16.48 -6.04 20.39
N MET A 65 15.36 -6.40 19.76
CA MET A 65 15.32 -7.33 18.64
C MET A 65 14.97 -6.57 17.35
N LYS A 66 15.80 -6.72 16.33
CA LYS A 66 15.56 -6.21 14.98
C LYS A 66 15.10 -7.34 14.08
N ASP A 67 14.02 -7.14 13.34
CA ASP A 67 13.63 -8.03 12.25
C ASP A 67 14.63 -7.88 11.10
N THR A 68 15.26 -8.98 10.71
CA THR A 68 16.26 -9.03 9.63
C THR A 68 15.77 -9.86 8.45
N SER A 69 14.50 -10.24 8.45
CA SER A 69 13.93 -11.02 7.37
C SER A 69 13.86 -10.21 6.08
N GLU A 70 14.07 -10.89 4.95
CA GLU A 70 13.89 -10.26 3.64
C GLU A 70 12.43 -9.81 3.44
N VAL A 71 12.26 -8.63 2.85
CA VAL A 71 10.94 -8.15 2.44
C VAL A 71 10.49 -8.94 1.21
N SER A 72 9.64 -9.93 1.43
CA SER A 72 9.09 -10.79 0.38
C SER A 72 7.57 -10.67 0.27
N ASP A 73 7.02 -11.21 -0.81
CA ASP A 73 5.59 -11.34 -1.08
C ASP A 73 4.90 -12.43 -0.24
N ARG A 74 5.68 -13.28 0.44
CA ARG A 74 5.18 -14.31 1.35
C ARG A 74 5.03 -13.76 2.77
N GLU A 75 3.89 -14.02 3.38
CA GLU A 75 3.69 -13.74 4.81
C GLU A 75 4.58 -14.65 5.66
N LEU A 76 5.49 -14.04 6.43
CA LEU A 76 6.39 -14.72 7.34
C LEU A 76 5.72 -14.88 8.71
N THR A 77 5.37 -16.12 9.06
CA THR A 77 4.74 -16.43 10.36
C THR A 77 5.69 -16.22 11.53
N ASN A 78 6.99 -16.43 11.33
CA ASN A 78 8.04 -16.21 12.31
C ASN A 78 9.21 -15.49 11.64
N PRO A 79 9.29 -14.15 11.73
CA PRO A 79 10.43 -13.41 11.19
C PRO A 79 11.72 -13.73 11.94
N GLU A 80 12.83 -13.76 11.22
CA GLU A 80 14.16 -13.84 11.79
C GLU A 80 14.47 -12.56 12.54
N LYS A 81 14.88 -12.70 13.81
CA LYS A 81 15.18 -11.57 14.69
C LYS A 81 16.62 -11.63 15.13
N GLN A 82 17.32 -10.52 15.00
CA GLN A 82 18.66 -10.32 15.51
C GLN A 82 18.62 -9.48 16.79
N ALA A 83 19.29 -9.96 17.84
CA ALA A 83 19.50 -9.19 19.05
C ALA A 83 20.54 -8.09 18.79
N MET A 84 20.13 -6.83 18.89
CA MET A 84 20.98 -5.67 18.56
C MET A 84 21.96 -5.33 19.69
N LEU A 85 21.58 -5.62 20.93
CA LEU A 85 22.36 -5.28 22.13
C LEU A 85 22.92 -6.53 22.81
N GLU A 86 23.02 -7.64 22.09
CA GLU A 86 23.62 -8.87 22.64
C GLU A 86 25.08 -8.62 23.02
N GLY A 87 25.42 -8.90 24.28
CA GLY A 87 26.76 -8.65 24.82
C GLY A 87 27.09 -7.19 25.08
N TYR A 88 26.14 -6.26 24.90
CA TYR A 88 26.35 -4.84 25.19
C TYR A 88 26.51 -4.60 26.69
N PRO A 89 27.64 -4.02 27.15
CA PRO A 89 27.89 -3.85 28.58
C PRO A 89 27.21 -2.58 29.13
N ILE A 90 25.90 -2.64 29.39
CA ILE A 90 25.10 -1.51 29.90
C ILE A 90 25.66 -0.87 31.18
N LYS A 91 26.43 -1.62 31.98
CA LYS A 91 27.12 -1.08 33.15
C LYS A 91 28.06 0.10 32.83
N LEU A 92 28.53 0.21 31.59
CA LEU A 92 29.34 1.35 31.13
C LEU A 92 28.55 2.66 30.98
N GLU A 93 27.22 2.61 31.02
CA GLU A 93 26.35 3.79 30.92
C GLU A 93 26.01 4.40 32.28
N GLN A 94 26.37 3.73 33.40
CA GLN A 94 26.10 4.23 34.73
C GLN A 94 26.82 5.56 34.96
N GLN A 95 26.07 6.56 35.39
CA GLN A 95 26.57 7.91 35.64
C GLN A 95 26.64 8.18 37.14
N ASN A 96 27.48 9.14 37.52
CA ASN A 96 27.58 9.67 38.88
C ASN A 96 27.95 8.60 39.93
N LEU A 97 28.88 7.71 39.58
CA LEU A 97 29.45 6.78 40.56
C LEU A 97 30.15 7.56 41.69
N PRO A 98 30.06 7.08 42.95
CA PRO A 98 30.80 7.68 44.06
C PRO A 98 32.30 7.75 43.76
N THR A 99 32.94 8.86 44.07
CA THR A 99 34.38 9.06 43.86
C THR A 99 35.18 8.79 45.13
N LEU A 100 36.51 8.67 45.01
CA LEU A 100 37.39 8.52 46.17
C LEU A 100 37.33 9.77 47.05
N ASP A 101 37.11 9.57 48.35
CA ASP A 101 37.14 10.65 49.35
C ASP A 101 38.35 10.53 50.28
N PHE A 102 39.39 11.30 49.95
CA PHE A 102 40.55 11.50 50.83
C PHE A 102 40.44 12.77 51.69
N GLY A 103 39.30 13.48 51.62
CA GLY A 103 39.11 14.75 52.30
C GLY A 103 38.76 14.64 53.78
N ASN A 104 38.36 13.46 54.25
CA ASN A 104 38.06 13.21 55.65
C ASN A 104 39.32 13.26 56.54
N THR A 105 39.12 13.52 57.83
CA THR A 105 40.21 13.75 58.79
C THR A 105 41.18 12.57 58.87
N GLU A 106 40.67 11.34 58.84
CA GLU A 106 41.49 10.13 58.92
C GLU A 106 42.41 9.98 57.70
N LYS A 107 41.86 10.15 56.49
CA LYS A 107 42.60 10.03 55.24
C LYS A 107 43.59 11.18 55.05
N ARG A 108 43.27 12.39 55.51
CA ARG A 108 44.23 13.51 55.58
C ARG A 108 45.40 13.22 56.50
N LEU A 109 45.15 12.59 57.66
CA LEU A 109 46.23 12.15 58.55
C LEU A 109 47.08 11.07 57.88
N GLN A 110 46.45 10.10 57.22
CA GLN A 110 47.14 9.06 56.45
C GLN A 110 48.01 9.64 55.33
N LEU A 111 47.55 10.66 54.61
CA LEU A 111 48.34 11.36 53.58
C LEU A 111 49.61 12.05 54.13
N ARG A 112 49.66 12.33 55.43
CA ARG A 112 50.83 12.90 56.10
C ARG A 112 51.78 11.83 56.65
N CYS A 113 51.33 10.58 56.73
CA CYS A 113 52.10 9.44 57.24
C CYS A 113 52.83 8.73 56.11
N LEU A 114 54.12 9.01 55.93
CA LEU A 114 54.93 8.30 54.93
C LEU A 114 55.28 6.88 55.36
N TYR A 115 55.49 6.67 56.66
CA TYR A 115 55.95 5.40 57.21
C TYR A 115 54.82 4.66 57.91
N ARG A 116 54.88 3.33 57.81
CA ARG A 116 53.97 2.44 58.50
C ARG A 116 54.33 2.37 59.98
N VAL A 117 53.31 2.47 60.82
CA VAL A 117 53.44 2.38 62.27
C VAL A 117 52.65 1.17 62.80
N ASP A 118 53.13 0.58 63.89
CA ASP A 118 52.40 -0.45 64.63
C ASP A 118 51.35 0.16 65.57
N GLY A 119 50.62 -0.69 66.31
CA GLY A 119 49.59 -0.25 67.26
C GLY A 119 50.12 0.56 68.45
N GLU A 120 51.44 0.58 68.65
CA GLU A 120 52.13 1.32 69.71
C GLU A 120 52.77 2.62 69.17
N GLY A 121 52.69 2.86 67.86
CA GLY A 121 53.22 4.05 67.19
C GLY A 121 54.69 3.93 66.76
N ASN A 122 55.31 2.74 66.86
CA ASN A 122 56.67 2.51 66.41
C ASN A 122 56.72 2.21 64.91
N TYR A 123 57.82 2.57 64.26
CA TYR A 123 58.02 2.28 62.84
C TYR A 123 58.18 0.78 62.61
N ILE A 124 57.39 0.26 61.68
CA ILE A 124 57.58 -1.10 61.19
C ILE A 124 58.75 -1.08 60.22
N LEU A 125 59.76 -1.92 60.46
CA LEU A 125 60.95 -1.98 59.61
C LEU A 125 60.72 -2.96 58.46
N ASN A 126 61.19 -2.58 57.28
CA ASN A 126 61.17 -3.44 56.10
C ASN A 126 62.22 -4.57 56.29
N PRO A 127 61.84 -5.84 56.06
CA PRO A 127 62.73 -7.00 56.24
C PRO A 127 63.99 -6.99 55.36
N VAL A 128 63.99 -6.22 54.26
CA VAL A 128 65.06 -6.24 53.25
C VAL A 128 66.17 -5.25 53.56
N ASP A 129 65.83 -4.03 53.98
CA ASP A 129 66.79 -2.93 54.17
C ASP A 129 66.82 -2.37 55.60
N ASN A 130 66.02 -2.94 56.51
CA ASN A 130 65.91 -2.56 57.92
C ASN A 130 65.59 -1.06 58.13
N LYS A 131 64.94 -0.43 57.16
CA LYS A 131 64.46 0.96 57.23
C LYS A 131 62.95 0.99 57.50
N PRO A 132 62.40 2.10 58.03
CA PRO A 132 60.95 2.26 58.17
C PRO A 132 60.23 1.98 56.85
N ASP A 133 59.27 1.05 56.89
CA ASP A 133 58.47 0.66 55.74
C ASP A 133 57.57 1.81 55.33
N THR A 134 57.50 2.07 54.02
CA THR A 134 56.66 3.14 53.45
C THR A 134 55.38 2.60 52.82
N LYS A 135 55.23 1.26 52.77
CA LYS A 135 54.11 0.60 52.11
C LYS A 135 53.15 -0.02 53.12
N GLY A 136 51.90 -0.19 52.69
CA GLY A 136 50.87 -0.90 53.44
C GLY A 136 49.93 -0.02 54.26
N PRO A 137 49.10 -0.63 55.13
CA PRO A 137 47.98 0.04 55.77
C PRO A 137 48.38 1.28 56.57
N GLY A 138 47.64 2.37 56.36
CA GLY A 138 47.83 3.61 57.12
C GLY A 138 48.96 4.50 56.61
N THR A 139 49.61 4.16 55.49
CA THR A 139 50.60 5.04 54.85
C THR A 139 49.99 5.86 53.72
N MET A 140 50.65 6.96 53.36
CA MET A 140 50.35 7.76 52.18
C MET A 140 50.45 6.92 50.90
N GLN A 141 51.43 6.01 50.83
CA GLN A 141 51.63 5.15 49.66
C GLN A 141 50.41 4.28 49.37
N GLU A 142 49.73 3.75 50.38
CA GLU A 142 48.49 2.98 50.19
C GLU A 142 47.40 3.81 49.49
N LEU A 143 47.20 5.08 49.89
CA LEU A 143 46.22 5.95 49.23
C LEU A 143 46.64 6.32 47.81
N MET A 144 47.94 6.49 47.58
CA MET A 144 48.48 6.73 46.23
C MET A 144 48.30 5.51 45.32
N ASP A 145 48.55 4.31 45.84
CA ASP A 145 48.36 3.04 45.13
C ASP A 145 46.87 2.82 44.85
N GLN A 146 45.99 3.08 45.82
CA GLN A 146 44.54 3.01 45.63
C GLN A 146 44.06 3.99 44.54
N LEU A 147 44.56 5.23 44.56
CA LEU A 147 44.24 6.23 43.53
C LEU A 147 44.73 5.78 42.15
N PHE A 148 45.95 5.25 42.08
CA PHE A 148 46.54 4.75 40.85
C PHE A 148 45.77 3.57 40.26
N ASP A 149 45.42 2.59 41.10
CA ASP A 149 44.66 1.41 40.68
C ASP A 149 43.26 1.77 40.19
N ARG A 150 42.59 2.71 40.88
CA ARG A 150 41.28 3.23 40.43
C ARG A 150 41.39 4.04 39.14
N ALA A 151 42.39 4.91 39.00
CA ALA A 151 42.63 5.64 37.76
C ALA A 151 42.90 4.68 36.59
N LYS A 152 43.66 3.60 36.82
CA LYS A 152 43.92 2.56 35.84
C LYS A 152 42.64 1.81 35.44
N ALA A 153 41.80 1.45 36.41
CA ALA A 153 40.50 0.81 36.17
C ALA A 153 39.57 1.72 35.36
N GLN A 154 39.47 3.00 35.73
CA GLN A 154 38.67 3.99 35.02
C GLN A 154 39.17 4.21 33.58
N GLN A 155 40.49 4.27 33.37
CA GLN A 155 41.07 4.35 32.02
C GLN A 155 40.74 3.11 31.17
N ALA A 156 40.76 1.91 31.76
CA ALA A 156 40.36 0.68 31.09
C ALA A 156 38.87 0.69 30.73
N SER A 157 38.02 1.15 31.64
CA SER A 157 36.57 1.33 31.41
C SER A 157 36.32 2.31 30.26
N LEU A 158 36.96 3.48 30.25
CA LEU A 158 36.86 4.47 29.18
C LEU A 158 37.27 3.91 27.81
N ASN A 159 38.37 3.15 27.76
CA ASN A 159 38.80 2.49 26.53
C ASN A 159 37.78 1.45 26.05
N LYS A 160 37.17 0.70 26.97
CA LYS A 160 36.08 -0.24 26.66
C LYS A 160 34.86 0.49 26.12
N THR A 161 34.42 1.58 26.76
CA THR A 161 33.30 2.41 26.29
C THR A 161 33.56 2.96 24.89
N ARG A 162 34.77 3.42 24.59
CA ARG A 162 35.15 3.88 23.24
C ARG A 162 35.05 2.77 22.19
N ALA A 163 35.49 1.56 22.54
CA ALA A 163 35.41 0.41 21.65
C ALA A 163 33.95 0.00 21.38
N GLU A 164 33.11 -0.08 22.42
CA GLU A 164 31.68 -0.39 22.28
C GLU A 164 30.91 0.70 21.51
N LEU A 165 31.24 1.97 21.72
CA LEU A 165 30.66 3.08 20.94
C LEU A 165 31.02 2.98 19.45
N SER A 166 32.25 2.55 19.12
CA SER A 166 32.63 2.29 17.73
C SER A 166 31.78 1.17 17.12
N LYS A 167 31.61 0.05 17.84
CA LYS A 167 30.78 -1.07 17.37
C LYS A 167 29.33 -0.64 17.15
N MET A 168 28.75 0.09 18.11
CA MET A 168 27.38 0.59 18.01
C MET A 168 27.20 1.55 16.84
N ARG A 169 28.18 2.44 16.60
CA ARG A 169 28.18 3.31 15.41
C ARG A 169 28.18 2.47 14.14
N ASP A 170 29.02 1.45 14.04
CA ASP A 170 29.12 0.61 12.84
C ASP A 170 27.82 -0.17 12.58
N GLN A 171 27.19 -0.72 13.63
CA GLN A 171 25.87 -1.35 13.55
C GLN A 171 24.76 -0.36 13.14
N PHE A 172 24.81 0.87 13.66
CA PHE A 172 23.85 1.92 13.32
C PHE A 172 24.00 2.37 11.86
N THR A 173 25.23 2.58 11.38
CA THR A 173 25.52 2.87 9.97
C THR A 173 25.01 1.76 9.06
N ALA A 174 25.30 0.50 9.37
CA ALA A 174 24.79 -0.64 8.59
C ALA A 174 23.26 -0.67 8.53
N SER A 175 22.58 -0.36 9.65
CA SER A 175 21.12 -0.29 9.70
C SER A 175 20.56 0.88 8.87
N ILE A 176 21.25 2.03 8.84
CA ILE A 176 20.85 3.16 7.98
C ILE A 176 20.97 2.78 6.51
N ASP A 177 22.07 2.15 6.11
CA ASP A 177 22.31 1.77 4.71
C ASP A 177 21.27 0.75 4.23
N GLU A 178 20.94 -0.23 5.06
CA GLU A 178 19.88 -1.19 4.80
C GLU A 178 18.51 -0.50 4.64
N ILE A 179 18.14 0.40 5.56
CA ILE A 179 16.88 1.15 5.47
C ILE A 179 16.83 1.99 4.18
N ASN A 180 17.93 2.62 3.79
CA ASN A 180 18.00 3.42 2.57
C ASN A 180 17.86 2.55 1.31
N LYS A 181 18.46 1.36 1.32
CA LYS A 181 18.27 0.37 0.25
C LYS A 181 16.82 -0.06 0.17
N LEU A 182 16.20 -0.48 1.27
CA LEU A 182 14.79 -0.87 1.33
C LEU A 182 13.84 0.24 0.87
N LYS A 183 14.11 1.50 1.22
CA LYS A 183 13.35 2.65 0.72
C LYS A 183 13.47 2.83 -0.79
N THR A 184 14.63 2.56 -1.35
CA THR A 184 14.88 2.68 -2.80
C THR A 184 14.15 1.55 -3.54
N ASP A 185 14.32 0.32 -3.07
CA ASP A 185 13.66 -0.87 -3.63
C ASP A 185 12.13 -0.74 -3.54
N GLY A 186 11.62 -0.29 -2.39
CA GLY A 186 10.19 -0.04 -2.20
C GLY A 186 9.61 1.06 -3.11
N ARG A 187 10.40 2.08 -3.47
CA ARG A 187 9.98 3.09 -4.47
C ARG A 187 9.93 2.49 -5.87
N ALA A 188 10.93 1.68 -6.25
CA ALA A 188 10.95 1.00 -7.55
C ALA A 188 9.76 0.05 -7.69
N ALA A 189 9.51 -0.80 -6.69
CA ALA A 189 8.37 -1.71 -6.66
C ALA A 189 7.03 -0.97 -6.77
N LYS A 190 6.89 0.22 -6.15
CA LYS A 190 5.68 1.04 -6.26
C LYS A 190 5.46 1.61 -7.65
N VAL A 191 6.54 1.98 -8.36
CA VAL A 191 6.46 2.43 -9.76
C VAL A 191 6.06 1.28 -10.66
N GLU A 192 6.68 0.11 -10.52
CA GLU A 192 6.33 -1.09 -11.27
C GLU A 192 4.87 -1.50 -11.04
N LEU A 193 4.44 -1.58 -9.78
CA LEU A 193 3.06 -1.92 -9.42
C LEU A 193 2.05 -0.92 -10.01
N LYS A 194 2.40 0.36 -10.10
CA LYS A 194 1.56 1.35 -10.78
C LYS A 194 1.47 1.06 -12.28
N GLY A 195 2.60 0.79 -12.94
CA GLY A 195 2.64 0.43 -14.35
C GLY A 195 1.84 -0.84 -14.66
N GLU A 196 1.95 -1.87 -13.81
CA GLU A 196 1.19 -3.12 -13.97
C GLU A 196 -0.31 -2.90 -13.78
N LYS A 197 -0.72 -2.03 -12.84
CA LYS A 197 -2.13 -1.63 -12.69
C LYS A 197 -2.66 -0.91 -13.92
N GLU A 198 -1.87 -0.02 -14.53
CA GLU A 198 -2.23 0.68 -15.76
C GLU A 198 -2.38 -0.31 -16.94
N LYS A 199 -1.45 -1.27 -17.09
CA LYS A 199 -1.58 -2.35 -18.09
C LYS A 199 -2.84 -3.18 -17.90
N VAL A 200 -3.15 -3.57 -16.66
CA VAL A 200 -4.36 -4.33 -16.34
C VAL A 200 -5.62 -3.54 -16.72
N ALA A 201 -5.65 -2.24 -16.47
CA ALA A 201 -6.77 -1.38 -16.86
C ALA A 201 -6.93 -1.32 -18.39
N THR A 202 -5.83 -1.16 -19.13
CA THR A 202 -5.85 -1.17 -20.61
C THR A 202 -6.33 -2.52 -21.15
N LEU A 203 -5.75 -3.63 -20.69
CA LEU A 203 -6.16 -4.97 -21.11
C LEU A 203 -7.62 -5.28 -20.78
N THR A 204 -8.11 -4.79 -19.65
CA THR A 204 -9.54 -4.92 -19.29
C THR A 204 -10.43 -4.18 -20.28
N THR A 205 -10.02 -2.99 -20.71
CA THR A 205 -10.76 -2.18 -21.71
C THR A 205 -10.69 -2.81 -23.11
N GLU A 206 -9.53 -3.33 -23.50
CA GLU A 206 -9.39 -4.06 -24.78
C GLU A 206 -10.23 -5.33 -24.80
N LYS A 207 -10.26 -6.07 -23.69
CA LYS A 207 -11.09 -7.27 -23.54
C LYS A 207 -12.58 -6.95 -23.73
N THR A 208 -13.10 -5.90 -23.09
CA THR A 208 -14.51 -5.52 -23.25
C THR A 208 -14.84 -5.05 -24.67
N ALA A 209 -13.91 -4.34 -25.33
CA ALA A 209 -14.06 -3.93 -26.72
C ALA A 209 -14.08 -5.14 -27.68
N LEU A 210 -13.17 -6.12 -27.47
CA LEU A 210 -13.14 -7.36 -28.24
C LEU A 210 -14.40 -8.19 -28.02
N GLU A 211 -14.86 -8.36 -26.78
CA GLU A 211 -16.13 -9.04 -26.47
C GLU A 211 -17.31 -8.38 -27.18
N THR A 212 -17.35 -7.04 -27.23
CA THR A 212 -18.37 -6.28 -27.98
C THR A 212 -18.28 -6.51 -29.49
N SER A 213 -17.08 -6.58 -30.05
CA SER A 213 -16.89 -6.88 -31.48
C SER A 213 -17.33 -8.32 -31.81
N VAL A 214 -17.02 -9.27 -30.93
CA VAL A 214 -17.44 -10.69 -31.08
C VAL A 214 -18.96 -10.81 -31.06
N THR A 215 -19.65 -10.15 -30.14
CA THR A 215 -21.12 -10.18 -30.10
C THR A 215 -21.74 -9.57 -31.35
N ARG A 216 -21.21 -8.43 -31.83
CA ARG A 216 -21.64 -7.79 -33.08
C ARG A 216 -21.44 -8.70 -34.30
N LEU A 217 -20.24 -9.24 -34.49
CA LEU A 217 -19.94 -10.14 -35.61
C LEU A 217 -20.76 -11.43 -35.56
N THR A 218 -21.07 -11.93 -34.36
CA THR A 218 -21.94 -13.10 -34.20
C THR A 218 -23.38 -12.79 -34.62
N ALA A 219 -23.89 -11.59 -34.33
CA ALA A 219 -25.20 -11.15 -34.80
C ALA A 219 -25.23 -10.96 -36.33
N GLU A 220 -24.25 -10.27 -36.89
CA GLU A 220 -24.10 -10.06 -38.34
C GLU A 220 -24.03 -11.40 -39.09
N LYS A 221 -23.28 -12.37 -38.56
CA LYS A 221 -23.23 -13.73 -39.12
C LYS A 221 -24.61 -14.41 -39.11
N ARG A 222 -25.41 -14.23 -38.05
CA ARG A 222 -26.76 -14.81 -37.98
C ARG A 222 -27.70 -14.16 -39.00
N GLU A 223 -27.65 -12.84 -39.13
CA GLU A 223 -28.43 -12.09 -40.11
C GLU A 223 -28.10 -12.52 -41.54
N LEU A 224 -26.83 -12.53 -41.92
CA LEU A 224 -26.39 -13.01 -43.23
C LEU A 224 -26.77 -14.48 -43.47
N THR A 225 -26.78 -15.32 -42.44
CA THR A 225 -27.22 -16.72 -42.57
C THR A 225 -28.72 -16.81 -42.83
N ALA A 226 -29.53 -15.94 -42.21
CA ALA A 226 -30.97 -15.86 -42.44
C ALA A 226 -31.27 -15.32 -43.84
N GLU A 227 -30.62 -14.23 -44.27
CA GLU A 227 -30.76 -13.70 -45.64
C GLU A 227 -30.39 -14.73 -46.70
N LEU A 228 -29.34 -15.53 -46.48
CA LEU A 228 -28.94 -16.60 -47.38
C LEU A 228 -30.01 -17.70 -47.44
N ALA A 229 -30.65 -18.03 -46.33
CA ALA A 229 -31.76 -18.99 -46.29
C ALA A 229 -33.00 -18.45 -47.04
N ASP A 230 -33.38 -17.19 -46.82
CA ASP A 230 -34.50 -16.55 -47.50
C ASP A 230 -34.26 -16.46 -49.01
N ALA A 231 -33.07 -16.03 -49.43
CA ALA A 231 -32.68 -15.97 -50.84
C ALA A 231 -32.74 -17.36 -51.49
N LYS A 232 -32.32 -18.42 -50.79
CA LYS A 232 -32.46 -19.80 -51.27
C LYS A 232 -33.93 -20.20 -51.45
N ASN A 233 -34.78 -19.92 -50.46
CA ASN A 233 -36.21 -20.19 -50.56
C ASN A 233 -36.84 -19.42 -51.75
N THR A 234 -36.45 -18.16 -51.95
CA THR A 234 -36.95 -17.36 -53.08
C THR A 234 -36.51 -17.95 -54.43
N ILE A 235 -35.27 -18.44 -54.53
CA ILE A 235 -34.77 -19.14 -55.72
C ILE A 235 -35.57 -20.42 -55.99
N GLU A 236 -35.91 -21.18 -54.93
CA GLU A 236 -36.75 -22.37 -55.06
C GLU A 236 -38.15 -22.02 -55.58
N THR A 237 -38.83 -21.03 -54.97
CA THR A 237 -40.15 -20.57 -55.43
C THR A 237 -40.12 -20.05 -56.87
N LEU A 238 -39.13 -19.23 -57.23
CA LEU A 238 -38.99 -18.74 -58.61
C LEU A 238 -38.72 -19.88 -59.61
N ASN A 239 -38.02 -20.93 -59.20
CA ASN A 239 -37.84 -22.12 -60.04
C ASN A 239 -39.15 -22.90 -60.20
N GLU A 240 -39.96 -23.04 -59.15
CA GLU A 240 -41.30 -23.64 -59.24
C GLU A 240 -42.22 -22.83 -60.15
N ASP A 241 -42.27 -21.52 -59.98
CA ASP A 241 -43.04 -20.61 -60.84
C ASP A 241 -42.59 -20.69 -62.30
N LYS A 242 -41.28 -20.77 -62.54
CA LYS A 242 -40.73 -20.97 -63.88
C LYS A 242 -41.20 -22.29 -64.50
N VAL A 243 -41.27 -23.38 -63.73
CA VAL A 243 -41.83 -24.66 -64.20
C VAL A 243 -43.31 -24.50 -64.53
N ASN A 244 -44.10 -23.94 -63.62
CA ASN A 244 -45.54 -23.71 -63.81
C ASN A 244 -45.83 -22.84 -65.05
N LEU A 245 -45.11 -21.74 -65.22
CA LEU A 245 -45.24 -20.86 -66.40
C LEU A 245 -44.83 -21.58 -67.69
N THR A 246 -43.85 -22.47 -67.63
CA THR A 246 -43.45 -23.27 -68.79
C THR A 246 -44.56 -24.24 -69.18
N ASP A 247 -45.19 -24.89 -68.20
CA ASP A 247 -46.35 -25.76 -68.40
C ASP A 247 -47.57 -24.99 -68.93
N ASP A 248 -47.85 -23.82 -68.37
CA ASP A 248 -48.95 -22.98 -68.84
C ASP A 248 -48.69 -22.42 -70.24
N LEU A 249 -47.44 -22.06 -70.57
CA LEU A 249 -47.07 -21.73 -71.95
C LEU A 249 -47.26 -22.92 -72.90
N ALA A 250 -46.99 -24.15 -72.44
CA ALA A 250 -47.26 -25.35 -73.24
C ALA A 250 -48.77 -25.53 -73.46
N LYS A 251 -49.59 -25.40 -72.42
CA LYS A 251 -51.06 -25.43 -72.51
C LYS A 251 -51.62 -24.29 -73.38
N LEU A 252 -51.10 -23.07 -73.26
CA LEU A 252 -51.53 -21.92 -74.07
C LEU A 252 -51.13 -22.09 -75.54
N ARG A 253 -50.01 -22.73 -75.83
CA ARG A 253 -49.65 -23.12 -77.19
C ARG A 253 -50.62 -24.17 -77.73
N GLU A 254 -50.97 -25.16 -76.92
CA GLU A 254 -51.98 -26.16 -77.26
C GLU A 254 -53.35 -25.51 -77.51
N GLN A 255 -53.80 -24.63 -76.61
CA GLN A 255 -55.03 -23.85 -76.75
C GLN A 255 -54.99 -22.89 -77.93
N ASN A 256 -53.84 -22.30 -78.29
CA ASN A 256 -53.72 -21.47 -79.49
C ASN A 256 -53.79 -22.31 -80.75
N GLU A 257 -53.22 -23.51 -80.76
CA GLU A 257 -53.42 -24.47 -81.85
C GLU A 257 -54.89 -24.91 -81.93
N ASP A 258 -55.54 -25.14 -80.79
CA ASP A 258 -56.96 -25.46 -80.72
C ASP A 258 -57.86 -24.27 -81.10
N LEU A 259 -57.47 -23.04 -80.75
CA LEU A 259 -58.14 -21.81 -81.14
C LEU A 259 -57.93 -21.49 -82.61
N LYS A 260 -56.77 -21.79 -83.20
CA LYS A 260 -56.60 -21.78 -84.66
C LYS A 260 -57.55 -22.77 -85.33
N LYS A 261 -57.71 -23.98 -84.76
CA LYS A 261 -58.71 -24.96 -85.22
C LYS A 261 -60.16 -24.49 -85.00
N ARG A 262 -60.43 -23.69 -83.96
CA ARG A 262 -61.75 -23.10 -83.71
C ARG A 262 -62.01 -21.82 -84.50
N LEU A 263 -60.99 -21.04 -84.88
CA LEU A 263 -61.14 -19.87 -85.75
C LEU A 263 -61.50 -20.26 -87.19
N SER A 264 -61.32 -21.53 -87.56
CA SER A 264 -61.97 -22.14 -88.73
C SER A 264 -63.47 -22.49 -88.53
N GLY A 265 -64.12 -22.07 -87.43
CA GLY A 265 -65.54 -22.36 -87.16
C GLY A 265 -66.19 -21.48 -86.07
N GLN A 266 -66.90 -20.45 -86.53
CA GLN A 266 -67.96 -19.58 -85.93
C GLN A 266 -68.51 -19.84 -84.50
N GLY A 267 -68.60 -18.77 -83.67
CA GLY A 267 -69.85 -18.35 -82.97
C GLY A 267 -70.00 -18.45 -81.42
N SER A 268 -70.05 -17.27 -80.78
CA SER A 268 -70.90 -16.87 -79.61
C SER A 268 -70.52 -17.10 -78.11
N ARG A 269 -70.62 -15.99 -77.36
CA ARG A 269 -70.70 -15.72 -75.88
C ARG A 269 -72.07 -16.18 -75.27
N PRO A 270 -72.43 -16.03 -73.95
CA PRO A 270 -71.85 -15.27 -72.80
C PRO A 270 -71.93 -15.96 -71.40
N GLY A 271 -71.55 -15.28 -70.30
CA GLY A 271 -72.06 -15.57 -68.94
C GLY A 271 -71.18 -15.06 -67.78
N ALA A 272 -71.78 -14.33 -66.82
CA ALA A 272 -71.13 -13.56 -65.73
C ALA A 272 -71.58 -14.02 -64.33
N VAL A 273 -70.76 -13.86 -63.27
CA VAL A 273 -71.19 -13.46 -61.90
C VAL A 273 -69.98 -13.04 -61.02
N ALA A 274 -70.18 -12.03 -60.17
CA ALA A 274 -69.43 -11.66 -58.95
C ALA A 274 -70.46 -11.67 -57.76
N PRO A 275 -70.19 -11.28 -56.50
CA PRO A 275 -69.00 -11.22 -55.62
C PRO A 275 -69.26 -11.87 -54.22
N ALA A 276 -68.27 -11.92 -53.30
CA ALA A 276 -68.50 -12.06 -51.84
C ALA A 276 -67.23 -11.62 -51.07
N GLN A 277 -67.24 -10.47 -50.39
CA GLN A 277 -67.64 -10.22 -49.00
C GLN A 277 -66.66 -10.71 -47.90
N GLY A 278 -65.84 -9.73 -47.49
CA GLY A 278 -65.37 -9.44 -46.14
C GLY A 278 -65.62 -10.44 -45.02
N MET A 279 -64.52 -11.00 -44.53
CA MET A 279 -64.34 -11.31 -43.12
C MET A 279 -63.15 -10.50 -42.62
N ALA A 280 -63.29 -9.89 -41.45
CA ALA A 280 -62.23 -9.15 -40.77
C ALA A 280 -61.05 -10.08 -40.52
N THR A 281 -60.04 -9.97 -41.37
CA THR A 281 -58.77 -10.68 -41.21
C THR A 281 -58.03 -10.02 -40.06
N ALA A 282 -57.52 -10.84 -39.14
CA ALA A 282 -56.47 -10.41 -38.23
C ALA A 282 -55.35 -9.72 -39.04
N PRO A 283 -54.70 -8.66 -38.51
CA PRO A 283 -53.61 -8.02 -39.20
C PRO A 283 -52.58 -9.05 -39.66
N THR A 284 -52.03 -8.85 -40.84
CA THR A 284 -50.92 -9.66 -41.37
C THR A 284 -49.74 -9.61 -40.39
N ALA A 285 -49.07 -10.74 -40.16
CA ALA A 285 -47.93 -10.80 -39.26
C ALA A 285 -46.77 -9.92 -39.76
N GLY A 286 -46.09 -9.23 -38.85
CA GLY A 286 -44.90 -8.43 -39.19
C GLY A 286 -44.78 -7.11 -38.42
N ASP A 287 -43.74 -6.34 -38.73
CA ASP A 287 -43.49 -5.04 -38.13
C ASP A 287 -44.48 -4.00 -38.65
N LYS A 288 -45.24 -3.40 -37.73
CA LYS A 288 -46.33 -2.46 -38.04
C LYS A 288 -45.99 -1.02 -37.71
N GLY A 289 -44.98 -0.79 -36.87
CA GLY A 289 -44.62 0.56 -36.46
C GLY A 289 -43.55 0.62 -35.40
N LYS A 290 -43.35 1.82 -34.85
CA LYS A 290 -42.39 2.10 -33.79
C LYS A 290 -43.00 2.99 -32.72
N ILE A 291 -42.53 2.85 -31.48
CA ILE A 291 -42.92 3.73 -30.38
C ILE A 291 -42.22 5.08 -30.55
N ILE A 292 -42.97 6.17 -30.62
CA ILE A 292 -42.41 7.53 -30.61
C ILE A 292 -42.24 8.04 -29.19
N GLU A 293 -43.20 7.74 -28.33
CA GLU A 293 -43.26 8.23 -26.96
C GLU A 293 -44.00 7.21 -26.10
N ALA A 294 -43.50 6.98 -24.89
CA ALA A 294 -44.14 6.12 -23.92
C ALA A 294 -44.02 6.73 -22.53
N ASN A 295 -45.07 6.58 -21.74
CA ASN A 295 -45.07 6.97 -20.33
C ASN A 295 -45.46 5.75 -19.50
N ASP A 296 -44.48 5.19 -18.80
CA ASP A 296 -44.68 4.00 -17.98
C ASP A 296 -45.46 4.28 -16.68
N GLU A 297 -45.48 5.53 -16.19
CA GLU A 297 -46.26 5.90 -15.00
C GLU A 297 -47.76 6.02 -15.32
N LEU A 298 -48.08 6.58 -16.49
CA LEU A 298 -49.46 6.76 -16.97
C LEU A 298 -49.95 5.59 -17.85
N LYS A 299 -49.11 4.58 -18.07
CA LYS A 299 -49.40 3.33 -18.79
C LYS A 299 -49.97 3.52 -20.21
N PHE A 300 -49.43 4.49 -20.94
CA PHE A 300 -49.75 4.69 -22.35
C PHE A 300 -48.50 4.78 -23.22
N ALA A 301 -48.66 4.45 -24.50
CA ALA A 301 -47.65 4.63 -25.53
C ALA A 301 -48.27 5.24 -26.80
N ILE A 302 -47.49 6.04 -27.51
CA ILE A 302 -47.82 6.62 -28.81
C ILE A 302 -46.98 5.89 -29.87
N ILE A 303 -47.68 5.26 -30.81
CA ILE A 303 -47.11 4.44 -31.87
C ILE A 303 -47.20 5.22 -33.18
N GLU A 304 -46.11 5.24 -33.94
CA GLU A 304 -46.14 5.55 -35.37
C GLU A 304 -46.30 4.27 -36.16
N LEU A 305 -47.45 4.10 -36.79
CA LEU A 305 -47.69 2.96 -37.68
C LEU A 305 -47.23 3.29 -39.11
N SER A 306 -46.82 2.28 -39.86
CA SER A 306 -46.54 2.44 -41.30
C SER A 306 -47.83 2.74 -42.07
N ASP A 307 -47.70 3.37 -43.25
CA ASP A 307 -48.85 3.66 -44.10
C ASP A 307 -49.62 2.40 -44.50
N ASP A 308 -48.90 1.30 -44.74
CA ASP A 308 -49.48 -0.01 -45.03
C ASP A 308 -50.27 -0.57 -43.84
N ALA A 309 -49.71 -0.48 -42.62
CA ALA A 309 -50.39 -0.92 -41.40
C ALA A 309 -51.65 -0.10 -41.09
N ILE A 310 -51.65 1.20 -41.39
CA ILE A 310 -52.84 2.04 -41.20
C ILE A 310 -53.90 1.78 -42.26
N ALA A 311 -53.49 1.58 -43.52
CA ALA A 311 -54.42 1.20 -44.58
C ALA A 311 -55.08 -0.15 -44.28
N GLU A 312 -54.33 -1.08 -43.68
CA GLU A 312 -54.84 -2.37 -43.21
C GLU A 312 -55.83 -2.23 -42.05
N LEU A 313 -55.55 -1.36 -41.07
CA LEU A 313 -56.38 -1.21 -39.86
C LEU A 313 -57.60 -0.31 -40.04
N LEU A 314 -57.50 0.77 -40.84
CA LEU A 314 -58.55 1.79 -41.01
C LEU A 314 -59.17 1.79 -42.41
N GLY A 315 -58.71 0.90 -43.30
CA GLY A 315 -59.09 0.86 -44.71
C GLY A 315 -58.32 1.87 -45.57
N PRO A 316 -58.34 1.73 -46.91
CA PRO A 316 -57.59 2.60 -47.83
C PRO A 316 -57.98 4.08 -47.73
N GLU A 317 -59.22 4.39 -47.32
CA GLU A 317 -59.70 5.76 -47.10
C GLU A 317 -59.58 6.24 -45.63
N ARG A 318 -59.03 5.40 -44.73
CA ARG A 318 -58.84 5.67 -43.29
C ARG A 318 -60.11 6.08 -42.53
N GLN A 319 -61.26 5.57 -42.96
CA GLN A 319 -62.59 5.90 -42.41
C GLN A 319 -63.11 4.87 -41.41
N ASN A 320 -62.53 3.67 -41.37
CA ASN A 320 -62.98 2.63 -40.45
C ASN A 320 -62.59 2.94 -39.01
N ALA A 321 -63.37 2.44 -38.05
CA ALA A 321 -62.99 2.54 -36.64
C ALA A 321 -61.76 1.65 -36.36
N LEU A 322 -60.85 2.15 -35.53
CA LEU A 322 -59.67 1.38 -35.11
C LEU A 322 -60.12 0.10 -34.38
N PRO A 323 -59.68 -1.10 -34.79
CA PRO A 323 -60.03 -2.32 -34.08
C PRO A 323 -59.36 -2.32 -32.70
N GLN A 324 -60.08 -2.80 -31.68
CA GLN A 324 -59.48 -3.04 -30.36
C GLN A 324 -58.66 -4.33 -30.40
N LEU A 325 -57.43 -4.21 -30.90
CA LEU A 325 -56.47 -5.31 -31.01
C LEU A 325 -55.28 -5.10 -30.07
N GLU A 326 -54.66 -6.21 -29.70
CA GLU A 326 -53.42 -6.25 -28.92
C GLU A 326 -52.24 -6.47 -29.86
N MET A 327 -51.17 -5.71 -29.67
CA MET A 327 -49.92 -5.82 -30.43
C MET A 327 -48.76 -6.10 -29.48
N ASN A 328 -47.72 -6.73 -30.02
CA ASN A 328 -46.51 -7.04 -29.28
C ASN A 328 -45.47 -5.95 -29.51
N VAL A 329 -44.65 -5.69 -28.49
CA VAL A 329 -43.55 -4.73 -28.55
C VAL A 329 -42.24 -5.46 -28.31
N ARG A 330 -41.25 -5.22 -29.19
CA ARG A 330 -39.89 -5.74 -29.03
C ARG A 330 -38.85 -4.63 -29.07
N ARG A 331 -37.75 -4.85 -28.37
CA ARG A 331 -36.55 -4.02 -28.38
C ARG A 331 -35.41 -4.79 -29.00
N THR A 332 -35.02 -4.38 -30.20
CA THR A 332 -33.89 -4.96 -30.92
C THR A 332 -32.61 -4.84 -30.09
N GLY A 333 -31.92 -5.97 -29.88
CA GLY A 333 -30.70 -6.04 -29.07
C GLY A 333 -30.89 -6.23 -27.56
N ARG A 334 -32.14 -6.36 -27.06
CA ARG A 334 -32.39 -6.70 -25.64
C ARG A 334 -32.13 -8.20 -25.40
N GLN A 335 -31.26 -8.51 -24.44
CA GLN A 335 -31.00 -9.88 -23.98
C GLN A 335 -31.77 -10.16 -22.68
N SER A 336 -33.04 -10.55 -22.79
CA SER A 336 -33.85 -11.02 -21.66
C SER A 336 -34.17 -12.51 -21.79
N ALA A 337 -34.73 -13.14 -20.74
CA ALA A 337 -35.15 -14.54 -20.78
C ALA A 337 -36.22 -14.83 -21.87
N ALA A 338 -36.98 -13.82 -22.31
CA ALA A 338 -37.92 -13.93 -23.43
C ALA A 338 -37.39 -13.32 -24.74
N GLY A 339 -36.06 -13.12 -24.84
CA GLY A 339 -35.41 -12.49 -25.99
C GLY A 339 -35.69 -10.99 -26.05
N GLU A 340 -36.05 -10.51 -27.24
CA GLU A 340 -36.27 -9.09 -27.54
C GLU A 340 -37.65 -8.56 -27.11
N PHE A 341 -38.52 -9.43 -26.60
CA PHE A 341 -39.87 -9.05 -26.19
C PHE A 341 -39.86 -8.07 -25.00
N VAL A 342 -40.71 -7.04 -25.06
CA VAL A 342 -40.83 -5.98 -24.05
C VAL A 342 -42.17 -6.06 -23.32
N THR A 343 -43.27 -5.97 -24.06
CA THR A 343 -44.64 -6.00 -23.50
C THR A 343 -45.69 -6.23 -24.59
N ARG A 344 -46.96 -6.34 -24.18
CA ARG A 344 -48.12 -6.18 -25.07
C ARG A 344 -48.78 -4.82 -24.86
N ILE A 345 -49.30 -4.26 -25.94
CA ILE A 345 -50.04 -2.99 -25.94
C ILE A 345 -51.40 -3.17 -26.58
N LYS A 346 -52.42 -2.47 -26.09
CA LYS A 346 -53.77 -2.50 -26.63
C LYS A 346 -54.08 -1.20 -27.33
N LEU A 347 -54.43 -1.26 -28.62
CA LEU A 347 -54.75 -0.07 -29.40
C LEU A 347 -56.06 0.57 -28.91
N ARG A 348 -56.03 1.89 -28.65
CA ARG A 348 -57.18 2.63 -28.10
C ARG A 348 -57.74 3.64 -29.09
N GLN A 349 -56.89 4.53 -29.58
CA GLN A 349 -57.35 5.69 -30.34
C GLN A 349 -56.36 6.08 -31.44
N ALA A 350 -56.83 6.15 -32.68
CA ALA A 350 -56.07 6.72 -33.79
C ALA A 350 -56.23 8.24 -33.82
N VAL A 351 -55.15 8.96 -34.11
CA VAL A 351 -55.14 10.41 -34.29
C VAL A 351 -55.53 10.74 -35.73
N ARG A 352 -56.60 11.51 -35.92
CA ARG A 352 -57.10 11.86 -37.26
C ARG A 352 -56.04 12.60 -38.08
N GLY A 353 -55.82 12.16 -39.32
CA GLY A 353 -54.90 12.77 -40.27
C GLY A 353 -53.41 12.53 -40.00
N LYS A 354 -53.06 11.71 -39.00
CA LYS A 354 -51.67 11.33 -38.71
C LYS A 354 -51.55 9.82 -38.56
N ASN A 355 -50.33 9.31 -38.68
CA ASN A 355 -50.05 7.89 -38.51
C ASN A 355 -49.87 7.47 -37.04
N PHE A 356 -50.52 8.19 -36.13
CA PHE A 356 -50.32 8.01 -34.70
C PHE A 356 -51.48 7.28 -34.06
N VAL A 357 -51.15 6.29 -33.23
CA VAL A 357 -52.12 5.55 -32.43
C VAL A 357 -51.69 5.60 -30.96
N VAL A 358 -52.63 5.98 -30.10
CA VAL A 358 -52.49 5.88 -28.65
C VAL A 358 -52.89 4.47 -28.24
N ALA A 359 -52.03 3.82 -27.45
CA ALA A 359 -52.23 2.48 -26.94
C ALA A 359 -52.00 2.41 -25.43
N ASP A 360 -52.70 1.51 -24.75
CA ASP A 360 -52.51 1.22 -23.33
C ASP A 360 -51.43 0.13 -23.17
N ILE A 361 -50.54 0.27 -22.20
CA ILE A 361 -49.51 -0.74 -21.88
C ILE A 361 -50.13 -1.81 -20.97
N LEU A 362 -50.03 -3.09 -21.36
CA LEU A 362 -50.56 -4.21 -20.56
C LEU A 362 -49.53 -4.68 -19.53
N ASN A 363 -49.74 -4.30 -18.27
CA ASN A 363 -48.81 -4.59 -17.16
C ASN A 363 -48.55 -6.09 -16.97
N ASP A 364 -49.57 -6.93 -17.14
CA ASP A 364 -49.46 -8.39 -16.91
C ASP A 364 -48.47 -9.06 -17.88
N TRP A 365 -48.13 -8.39 -18.98
CA TRP A 365 -47.21 -8.87 -20.01
C TRP A 365 -45.90 -8.08 -20.06
N GLN A 366 -45.72 -7.10 -19.17
CA GLN A 366 -44.59 -6.19 -19.20
C GLN A 366 -43.33 -6.81 -18.58
N GLN A 367 -42.32 -7.01 -19.41
CA GLN A 367 -40.99 -7.48 -18.98
C GLN A 367 -39.97 -6.35 -18.86
N ALA A 368 -40.20 -5.21 -19.51
CA ALA A 368 -39.46 -3.96 -19.30
C ALA A 368 -40.34 -2.73 -19.58
N PRO A 369 -39.94 -1.55 -19.08
CA PRO A 369 -40.48 -0.27 -19.53
C PRO A 369 -40.37 -0.11 -21.05
N VAL A 370 -41.43 0.39 -21.68
CA VAL A 370 -41.44 0.70 -23.12
C VAL A 370 -40.63 1.96 -23.37
N GLU A 371 -39.78 1.95 -24.39
CA GLU A 371 -38.91 3.07 -24.76
C GLU A 371 -39.18 3.54 -26.19
N LYS A 372 -38.78 4.79 -26.46
CA LYS A 372 -38.82 5.35 -27.81
C LYS A 372 -37.92 4.54 -28.74
N GLY A 373 -38.47 4.14 -29.88
CA GLY A 373 -37.79 3.33 -30.88
C GLY A 373 -38.08 1.83 -30.80
N ASP A 374 -38.76 1.36 -29.74
CA ASP A 374 -39.22 -0.03 -29.66
C ASP A 374 -40.16 -0.34 -30.84
N VAL A 375 -40.03 -1.54 -31.42
CA VAL A 375 -40.75 -1.96 -32.62
C VAL A 375 -42.07 -2.62 -32.23
N VAL A 376 -43.15 -2.18 -32.86
CA VAL A 376 -44.49 -2.75 -32.69
C VAL A 376 -44.75 -3.75 -33.80
N PHE A 377 -45.11 -4.97 -33.43
CA PHE A 377 -45.39 -6.07 -34.36
C PHE A 377 -46.66 -6.82 -33.96
N PHE A 378 -47.31 -7.45 -34.93
CA PHE A 378 -48.49 -8.30 -34.72
C PHE A 378 -48.12 -9.77 -34.90
#